data_AF-A0A314ZF51-F1
#
_entry.id   AF-A0A314ZF51-F1
#
_cell.length_a   1.000
_cell.length_b   1.000
_cell.length_c   1.000
_cell.angle_alpha   90.00
_cell.angle_beta   90.00
_cell.angle_gamma   90.00
#
_symmetry.space_group_name_H-M   'P 1'
#
loop_
_entity.id
_entity.type
_entity.pdbx_description
1 polymer ?
#
loop_
_entity_poly.entity_id
_entity_poly.type
_entity_poly.pdbx_seq_one_letter_code
_entity_poly.pdbx_strand_id
1 'polypeptide(L)'
;MNQQFYDLGFVDYTKNVPYKTNLADNFLRHENVKKALGINGSLVFEECSDLVGDILHEDVMKSVKYMVEYLMKKNKVLLYQGKFDLRDGVVSIEAERWIVNMRDRET
;
A
#
# COMPACT_ATOMS: atom_id res chain seq x y z
N MET A 1 -14.74 -12.97 -0.25
CA MET A 1 -14.62 -11.85 -1.20
C MET A 1 -14.07 -12.46 -2.48
N ASN A 2 -14.68 -12.24 -3.65
CA ASN A 2 -14.33 -12.99 -4.87
C ASN A 2 -12.98 -12.57 -5.44
N GLN A 3 -12.21 -13.54 -5.97
CA GLN A 3 -10.92 -13.35 -6.65
C GLN A 3 -10.95 -12.25 -7.73
N GLN A 4 -12.09 -12.09 -8.40
CA GLN A 4 -12.35 -11.02 -9.38
C GLN A 4 -12.14 -9.59 -8.85
N PHE A 5 -12.25 -9.35 -7.53
CA PHE A 5 -11.96 -8.03 -6.95
C PHE A 5 -10.46 -7.79 -6.74
N TYR A 6 -9.65 -8.84 -6.58
CA TYR A 6 -8.19 -8.72 -6.46
C TYR A 6 -7.53 -8.46 -7.82
N ASP A 7 -8.05 -9.07 -8.89
CA ASP A 7 -7.55 -8.89 -10.26
C ASP A 7 -7.85 -7.50 -10.86
N LEU A 8 -8.69 -6.69 -10.21
CA LEU A 8 -8.99 -5.32 -10.64
C LEU A 8 -7.90 -4.30 -10.24
N GLY A 9 -6.84 -4.74 -9.56
CA GLY A 9 -5.54 -4.04 -9.49
C GLY A 9 -5.62 -2.51 -9.37
N PHE A 10 -5.84 -2.01 -8.15
CA PHE A 10 -5.64 -0.61 -7.76
C PHE A 10 -6.27 0.41 -8.72
N VAL A 11 -7.55 0.74 -8.51
CA VAL A 11 -8.28 1.61 -9.44
C VAL A 11 -8.42 3.00 -8.83
N ASP A 12 -7.75 3.99 -9.44
CA ASP A 12 -8.31 5.34 -9.48
C ASP A 12 -9.62 5.25 -10.27
N TYR A 13 -10.75 5.34 -9.57
CA TYR A 13 -12.07 5.11 -10.17
C TYR A 13 -12.41 6.09 -11.29
N THR A 14 -11.70 7.23 -11.36
CA THR A 14 -11.92 8.20 -12.43
C THR A 14 -11.27 7.75 -13.74
N LYS A 15 -10.26 6.87 -13.68
CA LYS A 15 -9.50 6.41 -14.84
C LYS A 15 -10.11 5.19 -15.51
N ASN A 16 -10.83 4.36 -14.76
CA ASN A 16 -11.47 3.13 -15.26
C ASN A 16 -10.51 2.22 -16.06
N VAL A 17 -9.21 2.32 -15.79
CA VAL A 17 -8.15 1.49 -16.39
C VAL A 17 -7.14 1.14 -15.29
N PRO A 18 -6.55 -0.07 -15.31
CA PRO A 18 -5.50 -0.44 -14.36
C PRO A 18 -4.25 0.43 -14.51
N TYR A 19 -3.49 0.58 -13.43
CA TYR A 19 -2.15 1.17 -13.52
C TYR A 19 -1.25 0.32 -14.42
N LYS A 20 -0.39 0.98 -15.20
CA LYS A 20 0.58 0.31 -16.09
C LYS A 20 1.83 -0.13 -15.33
N THR A 21 1.68 -1.05 -14.40
CA THR A 21 2.78 -1.56 -13.56
C THR A 21 3.79 -2.39 -14.37
N ASN A 22 3.33 -3.02 -15.46
CA ASN A 22 4.15 -3.80 -16.39
C ASN A 22 5.38 -3.06 -16.96
N LEU A 23 5.35 -1.72 -17.04
CA LEU A 23 6.49 -0.93 -17.48
C LEU A 23 7.66 -1.04 -16.48
N ALA A 24 7.36 -0.98 -15.18
CA ALA A 24 8.34 -1.15 -14.12
C ALA A 24 8.83 -2.60 -14.07
N ASP A 25 7.91 -3.57 -14.17
CA ASP A 25 8.27 -5.00 -14.15
C ASP A 25 9.25 -5.37 -15.25
N ASN A 26 8.95 -4.96 -16.49
CA ASN A 26 9.80 -5.23 -17.64
C ASN A 26 11.17 -4.56 -17.51
N PHE A 27 11.21 -3.34 -16.98
CA PHE A 27 12.46 -2.63 -16.73
C PHE A 27 13.31 -3.34 -15.67
N LEU A 28 12.72 -3.74 -14.55
CA LEU A 28 13.42 -4.39 -13.44
C LEU A 28 13.84 -5.83 -13.76
N ARG A 29 13.14 -6.51 -14.68
CA ARG A 29 13.55 -7.83 -15.20
C ARG A 29 14.70 -7.77 -16.19
N HIS A 30 15.05 -6.60 -16.71
CA HIS A 30 16.11 -6.47 -17.70
C HIS A 30 17.49 -6.75 -17.06
N GLU A 31 18.28 -7.64 -17.67
CA GLU A 31 19.55 -8.10 -17.11
C GLU A 31 20.55 -6.97 -16.81
N ASN A 32 20.63 -5.96 -17.70
CA ASN A 32 21.48 -4.78 -17.44
C ASN A 32 21.04 -3.97 -16.21
N VAL A 33 19.73 -3.89 -15.95
CA VAL A 33 19.19 -3.18 -14.78
C VAL A 33 19.49 -3.99 -13.52
N LYS A 34 19.28 -5.30 -13.56
CA LYS A 34 19.66 -6.21 -12.46
C LYS A 34 21.15 -6.10 -12.12
N LYS A 35 22.02 -6.10 -13.12
CA LYS A 35 23.47 -5.91 -12.95
C LYS A 35 23.81 -4.56 -12.34
N ALA A 36 23.16 -3.49 -12.81
CA ALA A 36 23.37 -2.14 -12.26
C ALA A 36 22.93 -2.03 -10.78
N LEU A 37 21.91 -2.79 -10.38
CA LEU A 37 21.43 -2.89 -9.00
C LEU A 37 22.25 -3.87 -8.14
N GLY A 38 23.30 -4.50 -8.68
CA GLY A 38 24.14 -5.45 -7.95
C GLY A 38 23.50 -6.81 -7.69
N ILE A 39 22.43 -7.16 -8.42
CA ILE A 39 21.76 -8.46 -8.30
C ILE A 39 22.57 -9.51 -9.06
N ASN A 40 23.11 -10.48 -8.32
CA ASN A 40 23.80 -11.63 -8.88
C ASN A 40 22.82 -12.80 -9.05
N GLY A 41 22.82 -13.47 -10.21
CA GLY A 41 22.11 -14.72 -10.45
C GLY A 41 20.73 -14.60 -11.11
N SER A 42 19.97 -15.69 -11.02
CA SER A 42 18.72 -15.93 -11.77
C SER A 42 17.47 -15.37 -11.10
N LEU A 43 17.60 -14.51 -10.09
CA LEU A 43 16.45 -13.91 -9.41
C LEU A 43 15.59 -13.13 -10.43
N VAL A 44 14.31 -13.47 -10.50
CA VAL A 44 13.33 -12.80 -11.37
C VAL A 44 12.53 -11.84 -10.51
N PHE A 45 12.41 -10.59 -10.98
CA PHE A 45 11.58 -9.60 -10.31
C PHE A 45 10.09 -9.93 -10.47
N GLU A 46 9.35 -9.89 -9.38
CA GLU A 46 7.90 -10.04 -9.30
C GLU A 46 7.34 -8.88 -8.47
N GLU A 47 6.27 -8.25 -8.95
CA GLU A 47 5.68 -7.05 -8.31
C GLU A 47 5.14 -7.37 -6.90
N CYS A 48 4.40 -8.47 -6.76
CA CYS A 48 3.84 -8.96 -5.51
C CYS A 48 3.89 -10.50 -5.49
N SER A 49 4.32 -11.09 -4.38
CA SER A 49 4.40 -12.55 -4.23
C SER A 49 3.15 -13.09 -3.54
N ASP A 50 2.36 -13.88 -4.28
CA ASP A 50 1.16 -14.53 -3.73
C ASP A 50 1.50 -15.44 -2.54
N LEU A 51 2.62 -16.17 -2.62
CA LEU A 51 3.10 -17.03 -1.54
C LEU A 51 3.30 -16.26 -0.22
N VAL A 52 3.89 -15.07 -0.30
CA VAL A 52 4.09 -14.23 0.89
C VAL A 52 2.75 -13.72 1.42
N GLY A 53 1.85 -13.33 0.53
CA GLY A 53 0.49 -12.89 0.88
C GLY A 53 -0.30 -13.99 1.60
N ASP A 54 -0.23 -15.22 1.11
CA ASP A 54 -0.91 -16.38 1.70
C ASP A 54 -0.35 -16.73 3.07
N ILE A 55 0.98 -16.75 3.22
CA ILE A 55 1.64 -17.08 4.50
C ILE A 55 1.29 -16.05 5.59
N LEU A 56 1.25 -14.77 5.25
CA LEU A 56 1.04 -13.68 6.21
C LEU A 56 -0.42 -13.24 6.34
N HIS A 57 -1.36 -13.92 5.67
CA HIS A 57 -2.77 -13.50 5.63
C HIS A 57 -3.38 -13.34 7.02
N GLU A 58 -3.08 -14.27 7.93
CA GLU A 58 -3.62 -14.29 9.29
C GLU A 58 -2.90 -13.33 10.26
N ASP A 59 -1.73 -12.80 9.87
CA ASP A 59 -0.94 -11.88 10.68
C ASP A 59 -1.33 -10.41 10.50
N VAL A 60 -2.38 -10.14 9.70
CA VAL A 60 -2.86 -8.78 9.45
C VAL A 60 -3.51 -8.20 10.72
N MET A 61 -2.93 -7.09 11.22
CA MET A 61 -3.48 -6.37 12.35
C MET A 61 -4.86 -5.78 12.04
N LYS A 62 -5.81 -5.97 12.95
CA LYS A 62 -7.16 -5.36 12.84
C LYS A 62 -7.16 -3.84 12.99
N SER A 63 -6.20 -3.27 13.70
CA SER A 63 -6.07 -1.81 13.87
C SER A 63 -4.66 -1.40 14.29
N VAL A 64 -4.16 -0.30 13.73
CA VAL A 64 -2.88 0.34 14.09
C VAL A 64 -3.06 1.57 14.97
N LYS A 65 -4.29 1.91 15.36
CA LYS A 65 -4.63 3.17 16.05
C LYS A 65 -3.73 3.46 17.26
N TYR A 66 -3.55 2.48 18.15
CA TYR A 66 -2.78 2.69 19.38
C TYR A 66 -1.29 2.98 19.11
N MET A 67 -0.74 2.42 18.03
CA MET A 67 0.64 2.67 17.60
C MET A 67 0.77 4.10 17.06
N VAL A 68 -0.20 4.54 16.25
CA VAL A 68 -0.24 5.91 15.73
C VAL A 68 -0.41 6.91 16.88
N GLU A 69 -1.32 6.67 17.82
CA GLU A 69 -1.50 7.50 19.03
C GLU A 69 -0.21 7.61 19.85
N TYR A 70 0.56 6.52 19.95
CA TYR A 70 1.86 6.55 20.62
C TYR A 70 2.91 7.36 19.85
N LEU A 71 2.98 7.19 18.52
CA LEU A 71 3.94 7.90 17.68
C LEU A 71 3.69 9.41 17.66
N MET A 72 2.42 9.82 17.65
CA MET A 72 2.03 11.25 17.66
C MET A 72 2.47 11.99 18.93
N LYS A 73 2.59 11.31 20.08
CA LYS A 73 3.13 11.91 21.31
C LYS A 73 4.62 12.29 21.21
N LYS A 74 5.33 11.73 20.23
CA LYS A 74 6.79 11.84 20.10
C LYS A 74 7.23 12.46 18.78
N ASN A 75 6.39 12.41 17.76
CA ASN A 75 6.72 12.75 16.38
C ASN A 75 5.55 13.43 15.68
N LYS A 76 5.87 14.21 14.64
CA LYS A 76 4.87 14.70 13.68
C LYS A 76 4.52 13.56 12.73
N VAL A 77 3.23 13.23 12.62
CA VAL A 77 2.74 12.15 11.76
C VAL A 77 1.87 12.73 10.64
N LEU A 78 2.15 12.32 9.40
CA LEU A 78 1.34 12.66 8.21
C LEU A 78 0.69 11.40 7.67
N LEU A 79 -0.64 11.39 7.62
CA LEU A 79 -1.43 10.38 6.95
C LEU A 79 -2.00 11.01 5.66
N TYR A 80 -1.80 10.37 4.51
CA TYR A 80 -2.23 10.90 3.21
C TYR A 80 -2.87 9.79 2.37
N GLN A 81 -3.96 10.13 1.66
CA GLN A 81 -4.69 9.23 0.75
C GLN A 81 -4.90 9.90 -0.60
N GLY A 82 -4.93 9.11 -1.67
CA GLY A 82 -5.48 9.55 -2.95
C GLY A 82 -7.00 9.71 -2.88
N LYS A 83 -7.53 10.85 -3.36
CA LYS A 83 -8.98 11.14 -3.34
C LYS A 83 -9.83 10.10 -4.07
N PHE A 84 -9.26 9.47 -5.09
CA PHE A 84 -9.97 8.55 -5.98
C PHE A 84 -9.52 7.09 -5.83
N ASP A 85 -8.72 6.80 -4.80
CA ASP A 85 -8.36 5.42 -4.49
C ASP A 85 -9.58 4.67 -3.94
N LEU A 86 -9.99 3.61 -4.64
CA LEU A 86 -11.07 2.72 -4.19
C LEU A 86 -10.60 1.60 -3.27
N ARG A 87 -9.30 1.28 -3.24
CA ARG A 87 -8.79 0.12 -2.51
C ARG A 87 -8.86 0.37 -1.01
N ASP A 88 -8.31 1.49 -0.57
CA ASP A 88 -8.28 1.86 0.85
C ASP A 88 -9.31 2.96 1.15
N GLY A 89 -9.69 3.78 0.16
CA GLY A 89 -10.80 4.77 0.25
C GLY A 89 -10.51 5.98 1.16
N VAL A 90 -10.93 7.18 0.75
CA VAL A 90 -10.70 8.43 1.53
C VAL A 90 -11.26 8.39 2.95
N VAL A 91 -12.37 7.67 3.13
CA VAL A 91 -13.07 7.50 4.42
C VAL A 91 -12.17 6.87 5.48
N SER A 92 -11.22 6.01 5.09
CA SER A 92 -10.28 5.36 6.01
C SER A 92 -9.37 6.35 6.76
N ILE A 93 -9.14 7.55 6.19
CA ILE A 93 -8.35 8.62 6.83
C ILE A 93 -9.25 9.76 7.32
N GLU A 94 -10.25 10.17 6.53
CA GLU A 94 -11.04 11.38 6.85
C GLU A 94 -12.20 11.13 7.81
N ALA A 95 -12.86 9.96 7.74
CA ALA A 95 -14.06 9.68 8.54
C ALA A 95 -13.74 9.01 9.88
N GLU A 96 -12.51 8.54 10.03
CA GLU A 96 -12.05 7.92 11.26
C GLU A 96 -11.98 8.97 12.38
N ARG A 97 -13.03 9.01 13.19
CA ARG A 97 -13.24 9.91 14.34
C ARG A 97 -12.04 9.98 15.30
N TRP A 98 -11.16 8.98 15.29
CA TRP A 98 -9.94 8.99 16.09
C TRP A 98 -8.88 9.98 15.58
N ILE A 99 -8.74 10.19 14.26
CA ILE A 99 -7.77 11.17 13.71
C ILE A 99 -8.20 12.60 14.04
N VAL A 100 -9.50 12.89 13.93
CA VAL A 100 -10.06 14.19 14.31
C VAL A 100 -9.89 14.45 15.81
N ASN A 101 -10.29 13.49 16.66
CA ASN A 101 -10.12 13.60 18.13
C ASN A 101 -8.66 13.63 18.59
N MET A 102 -7.68 13.27 17.75
CA MET A 102 -6.25 13.38 18.08
C MET A 102 -5.69 14.77 17.76
N ARG A 103 -6.25 15.48 16.78
CA ARG A 103 -5.84 16.85 16.44
C ARG A 103 -6.29 17.85 17.50
N ASP A 104 -7.48 17.64 18.08
CA ASP A 104 -8.09 18.56 19.05
C ASP A 104 -7.61 18.35 20.50
N ARG A 105 -6.70 17.40 20.75
CA ARG A 105 -6.16 17.11 22.10
C ARG A 105 -4.87 17.86 22.44
N GLU A 106 -4.48 18.84 21.63
CA GLU A 106 -3.39 19.79 21.90
C GLU A 106 -3.84 21.18 22.38
N THR A 107 -5.14 21.36 22.73
CA THR A 107 -5.63 22.56 23.42
C THR A 107 -6.05 22.26 24.86
#